data_AF-A0A5N9C428-F1
#
_entry.id   AF-A0A5N9C428-F1
#
_cell.length_a   1.000
_cell.length_b   1.000
_cell.length_c   1.000
_cell.angle_alpha   90.00
_cell.angle_beta   90.00
_cell.angle_gamma   90.00
#
_symmetry.space_group_name_H-M   'P 1'
#
loop_
_entity.id
_entity.type
_entity.pdbx_description
1 polymer ?
#
loop_
_entity_poly.entity_id
_entity_poly.type
_entity_poly.pdbx_seq_one_letter_code
_entity_poly.pdbx_strand_id
1 'polypeptide(L)'
;MFEFSIFNFAQISNEILAMIGTFLLTSVKSKSRMYGFMIFLFCNIPTVYLLIVSELWWILATLPVWCFLSIRGLINNYREVVSNKT
;
A
#
# COMPACT_ATOMS: atom_id res chain seq x y z
N MET A 1 8.43 -12.89 -23.19
CA MET A 1 7.45 -11.90 -22.70
C MET A 1 6.84 -12.28 -21.35
N PHE A 2 6.55 -13.55 -21.07
CA PHE A 2 6.34 -14.04 -19.70
C PHE A 2 7.60 -14.76 -19.22
N GLU A 3 8.53 -13.98 -18.68
CA GLU A 3 9.74 -14.54 -18.07
C GLU A 3 9.57 -14.52 -16.55
N PHE A 4 9.91 -15.63 -15.88
CA PHE A 4 9.90 -15.67 -14.42
C PHE A 4 11.15 -14.95 -13.91
N SER A 5 11.01 -13.64 -13.70
CA SER A 5 12.05 -12.79 -13.13
C SER A 5 11.53 -12.10 -11.87
N ILE A 6 12.46 -11.70 -11.01
CA ILE A 6 12.13 -10.93 -9.80
C ILE A 6 11.49 -9.57 -10.15
N PHE A 7 11.84 -9.01 -11.32
CA PHE A 7 11.23 -7.80 -11.85
C PHE A 7 9.75 -8.01 -12.15
N ASN A 8 9.39 -9.02 -12.94
CA ASN A 8 8.00 -9.32 -13.29
C ASN A 8 7.19 -9.74 -12.04
N PHE A 9 7.81 -10.48 -11.11
CA PHE A 9 7.19 -10.83 -9.84
C PHE A 9 6.88 -9.59 -8.99
N ALA A 10 7.81 -8.62 -8.91
CA ALA A 10 7.59 -7.38 -8.18
C ALA A 10 6.47 -6.54 -8.82
N GLN A 11 6.40 -6.47 -10.15
CA GLN A 11 5.31 -5.77 -10.86
C GLN A 11 3.94 -6.38 -10.55
N ILE A 12 3.79 -7.70 -10.72
CA ILE A 12 2.54 -8.40 -10.44
C ILE A 12 2.16 -8.25 -8.96
N SER A 13 3.12 -8.43 -8.06
CA SER A 13 2.88 -8.28 -6.62
C SER A 13 2.45 -6.87 -6.24
N ASN A 14 3.08 -5.84 -6.83
CA ASN A 14 2.71 -4.44 -6.64
C ASN A 14 1.25 -4.18 -7.04
N GLU A 15 0.86 -4.62 -8.23
CA GLU A 15 -0.51 -4.41 -8.74
C GLU A 15 -1.56 -5.18 -7.94
N ILE A 16 -1.30 -6.44 -7.59
CA ILE A 16 -2.23 -7.24 -6.78
C ILE A 16 -2.41 -6.61 -5.39
N LEU A 17 -1.32 -6.20 -4.73
CA LEU A 17 -1.39 -5.55 -3.42
C LEU A 17 -2.12 -4.21 -3.51
N ALA A 18 -1.85 -3.41 -4.54
CA ALA A 18 -2.55 -2.14 -4.76
C ALA A 18 -4.06 -2.33 -5.00
N MET A 19 -4.46 -3.35 -5.78
CA MET A 19 -5.87 -3.70 -5.99
C MET A 19 -6.55 -4.12 -4.69
N ILE A 20 -5.94 -5.04 -3.92
CA ILE A 20 -6.51 -5.50 -2.64
C ILE A 20 -6.58 -4.33 -1.64
N GLY A 21 -5.53 -3.52 -1.55
CA GLY A 21 -5.49 -2.33 -0.70
C GLY A 21 -6.62 -1.36 -1.06
N THR A 22 -6.81 -1.07 -2.35
CA THR A 22 -7.87 -0.19 -2.85
C THR A 22 -9.26 -0.73 -2.54
N PHE A 23 -9.49 -2.03 -2.78
CA PHE A 23 -10.76 -2.69 -2.45
C PHE A 23 -11.10 -2.58 -0.95
N LEU A 24 -10.11 -2.69 -0.08
CA LEU A 24 -10.32 -2.53 1.36
C LEU A 24 -10.54 -1.08 1.78
N LEU A 25 -9.88 -0.12 1.13
CA LEU A 25 -10.05 1.32 1.38
C LEU A 25 -11.44 1.83 0.97
N THR A 26 -12.06 1.26 -0.06
CA THR A 26 -13.43 1.64 -0.48
C THR A 26 -14.52 1.06 0.42
N SER A 27 -14.16 0.27 1.43
CA SER A 27 -15.11 -0.28 2.38
C SER A 27 -15.67 0.79 3.33
N VAL A 28 -16.93 0.67 3.70
CA VAL A 28 -17.57 1.53 4.71
C VAL A 28 -17.04 1.24 6.12
N LYS A 29 -16.64 0.00 6.40
CA LYS A 29 -16.18 -0.42 7.73
C LYS A 29 -14.76 0.09 7.99
N SER A 30 -14.57 0.84 9.08
CA SER A 30 -13.25 1.34 9.52
C SER A 30 -12.21 0.24 9.68
N LYS A 31 -12.60 -0.94 10.19
CA LYS A 31 -11.72 -2.11 10.30
C LYS A 31 -11.17 -2.55 8.94
N SER A 32 -12.02 -2.58 7.90
CA SER A 32 -11.60 -2.95 6.54
C SER A 32 -10.67 -1.89 5.94
N ARG A 33 -11.01 -0.61 6.08
CA ARG A 33 -10.16 0.51 5.63
C ARG A 33 -8.78 0.47 6.30
N MET A 34 -8.73 0.17 7.59
CA MET A 34 -7.47 -0.02 8.33
C MET A 34 -6.58 -1.09 7.68
N TYR A 35 -7.13 -2.26 7.35
CA TYR A 35 -6.38 -3.30 6.63
C TYR A 35 -5.93 -2.83 5.24
N GLY A 36 -6.74 -2.03 4.55
CA GLY A 36 -6.33 -1.37 3.30
C GLY A 36 -5.05 -0.56 3.47
N PHE A 37 -5.00 0.33 4.47
CA PHE A 37 -3.79 1.11 4.77
C PHE A 37 -2.59 0.24 5.18
N MET A 38 -2.79 -0.87 5.90
CA MET A 38 -1.72 -1.84 6.18
C MET A 38 -1.15 -2.42 4.89
N ILE A 39 -2.01 -2.86 3.97
CA ILE A 39 -1.58 -3.42 2.68
C ILE A 39 -0.81 -2.39 1.86
N PHE A 40 -1.24 -1.13 1.85
CA PHE A 40 -0.49 -0.06 1.17
C PHE A 40 0.90 0.15 1.76
N LEU A 41 1.08 0.01 3.07
CA LEU A 41 2.41 0.05 3.68
C LEU A 41 3.30 -1.10 3.18
N PHE A 42 2.77 -2.33 3.09
CA PHE A 42 3.50 -3.48 2.53
C PHE A 42 3.75 -3.35 1.02
N CYS A 43 2.81 -2.76 0.28
CA CYS A 43 2.90 -2.52 -1.16
C CYS A 43 4.15 -1.68 -1.51
N ASN A 44 4.58 -0.79 -0.61
CA ASN A 44 5.80 -0.01 -0.83
C ASN A 44 7.06 -0.87 -1.02
N ILE A 45 7.11 -2.12 -0.51
CA ILE A 45 8.28 -2.99 -0.66
C ILE A 45 8.56 -3.29 -2.15
N PRO A 46 7.64 -3.91 -2.91
CA PRO A 46 7.83 -4.09 -4.35
C PRO A 46 7.85 -2.74 -5.09
N THR A 47 7.08 -1.73 -4.66
CA THR A 47 7.13 -0.40 -5.30
C THR A 47 8.55 0.18 -5.27
N VAL A 48 9.21 0.23 -4.12
CA VAL A 48 10.57 0.81 -3.98
C VAL A 48 11.56 0.09 -4.88
N TYR A 49 11.52 -1.25 -4.89
CA TYR A 49 12.38 -2.04 -5.78
C TYR A 49 12.15 -1.66 -7.26
N LEU A 50 10.90 -1.58 -7.70
CA LEU A 50 10.57 -1.20 -9.09
C LEU A 50 11.03 0.23 -9.42
N LEU A 51 10.82 1.17 -8.50
CA LEU A 51 11.23 2.56 -8.72
C LEU A 51 12.75 2.71 -8.85
N ILE A 52 13.52 1.96 -8.07
CA ILE A 52 14.99 1.98 -8.16
C ILE A 52 15.46 1.35 -9.47
N VAL A 53 14.98 0.14 -9.80
CA VAL A 53 15.42 -0.59 -11.01
C VAL A 53 14.98 0.12 -12.30
N SER A 54 13.87 0.85 -12.26
CA SER A 54 13.39 1.67 -13.38
C SER A 54 13.91 3.12 -13.37
N GLU A 55 14.82 3.48 -12.46
CA GLU A 55 15.40 4.82 -12.34
C GLU A 55 14.37 5.96 -12.17
N LEU A 56 13.23 5.66 -11.54
CA LEU A 56 12.11 6.57 -11.32
C LEU A 56 12.27 7.38 -10.02
N TRP A 57 13.38 8.11 -9.90
CA TRP A 57 13.80 8.81 -8.68
C TRP A 57 12.81 9.86 -8.18
N TRP A 58 12.12 10.57 -9.08
CA TRP A 58 11.11 11.57 -8.70
C TRP A 58 9.91 10.95 -7.98
N ILE A 59 9.47 9.77 -8.43
CA ILE A 59 8.38 9.04 -7.76
C ILE A 59 8.90 8.48 -6.43
N LEU A 60 10.12 7.96 -6.40
CA LEU A 60 10.75 7.47 -5.17
C LEU A 60 10.84 8.58 -4.10
N ALA A 61 11.13 9.81 -4.49
CA ALA A 61 11.16 10.97 -3.59
C ALA A 61 9.80 11.27 -2.94
N THR A 62 8.68 10.84 -3.55
CA THR A 62 7.34 10.99 -2.97
C THR A 62 6.98 9.88 -1.97
N LEU A 63 7.75 8.79 -1.90
CA LEU A 63 7.49 7.64 -1.03
C LEU A 63 7.31 8.01 0.46
N PRO A 64 8.11 8.92 1.05
CA PRO A 64 7.91 9.33 2.45
C PRO A 64 6.52 9.94 2.69
N VAL A 65 5.98 10.69 1.71
CA VAL A 65 4.65 11.28 1.79
C VAL A 65 3.58 10.19 1.75
N TRP A 66 3.73 9.20 0.85
CA TRP A 66 2.83 8.04 0.79
C TRP A 66 2.82 7.26 2.10
N CYS A 67 4.00 6.95 2.65
CA CYS A 67 4.13 6.29 3.95
C CYS A 67 3.44 7.08 5.07
N PHE A 68 3.65 8.40 5.11
CA PHE A 68 3.01 9.27 6.11
C PHE A 68 1.47 9.22 6.00
N LEU A 69 0.92 9.33 4.78
CA LEU A 69 -0.51 9.25 4.55
C LEU A 69 -1.09 7.89 4.94
N SER A 70 -0.41 6.79 4.60
CA SER A 70 -0.84 5.44 4.96
C SER A 70 -0.81 5.21 6.48
N ILE A 71 0.23 5.68 7.18
CA ILE A 71 0.30 5.61 8.65
C ILE A 71 -0.81 6.44 9.30
N ARG A 72 -1.05 7.66 8.82
CA ARG A 72 -2.12 8.52 9.33
C ARG A 72 -3.49 7.87 9.12
N GLY A 73 -3.74 7.32 7.93
CA GLY A 73 -4.95 6.58 7.60
C GLY A 73 -5.16 5.37 8.51
N LEU A 74 -4.09 4.61 8.75
CA LEU A 74 -4.09 3.48 9.67
C LEU A 74 -4.51 3.88 11.09
N ILE A 75 -3.84 4.89 11.67
CA ILE A 75 -4.09 5.35 13.03
C ILE A 75 -5.51 5.86 13.21
N ASN A 76 -6.01 6.65 12.25
CA ASN A 76 -7.36 7.21 12.31
C ASN A 76 -8.43 6.09 12.31
N ASN A 77 -8.29 5.11 11.42
CA ASN A 77 -9.23 4.00 11.36
C ASN A 77 -9.11 3.08 12.59
N TYR A 78 -7.90 2.88 13.12
CA TYR A 78 -7.71 2.14 14.37
C TYR A 78 -8.46 2.80 15.54
N ARG A 79 -8.34 4.13 15.69
CA ARG A 79 -9.07 4.89 16.72
C ARG A 79 -10.59 4.73 16.57
N GLU A 80 -11.10 4.79 15.34
CA GLU A 80 -12.53 4.59 15.07
C GLU A 80 -12.99 3.16 15.43
N VAL A 81 -12.17 2.14 15.13
CA VAL A 81 -12.45 0.75 15.49
C VAL A 81 -12.50 0.56 17.01
N VAL A 82 -11.62 1.22 17.76
CA VAL A 82 -11.62 1.17 19.22
C VAL A 82 -12.84 1.91 19.77
N SER A 83 -13.15 3.10 19.27
CA SER A 83 -14.29 3.91 19.71
C SER A 83 -15.63 3.19 19.50
N ASN A 84 -15.82 2.49 18.38
CA ASN A 84 -17.06 1.77 18.07
C ASN A 84 -17.25 0.49 18.91
N LYS A 85 -16.27 0.09 19.73
CA LYS A 85 -16.38 -1.06 20.64
C LYS A 85 -16.79 -0.67 22.07
N THR A 86 -16.70 0.61 22.41
CA THR A 86 -17.17 1.23 23.66
C THR A 86 -18.59 1.72 23.49
#